data_AF-A0A517MWH8-F1
#
_entry.id   AF-A0A517MWH8-F1
#
_cell.length_a   1.000
_cell.length_b   1.000
_cell.length_c   1.000
_cell.angle_alpha   90.00
_cell.angle_beta   90.00
_cell.angle_gamma   90.00
#
_symmetry.space_group_name_H-M   'P 1'
#
loop_
_entity.id
_entity.type
_entity.pdbx_description
1 polymer ?
#
loop_
_entity_poly.entity_id
_entity_poly.type
_entity_poly.pdbx_seq_one_letter_code
_entity_poly.pdbx_strand_id
1 'polypeptide(L)'
;MKLHLRVLKLRGTSYRLVTLRPHSEVAYSTNYFHDTWHIVSDQYGAKLLARLLWGLSFQRISGTAILIHGEHIKPTPFGAEPSDPILITNSNLTKIDAKSLTTLRGQLKYLGPSQCTLRWHTFGLDAALERERESGPYNSAIENTEQDWVHYQENKRLWLEENMCRCGGFVCYSAPPEILRLRAQTIAQMDPASYGMVYYYMADRNCYRWPDGEVQIFSDYKERRLAASEARRQVLAEKHSFSDPDSLYAVVAARRDGILTRRRSARRCRKQP
;
A
#
# COMPACT_ATOMS: atom_id res chain seq x y z
N MET A 1 -11.00 11.72 9.73
CA MET A 1 -11.36 10.29 9.54
C MET A 1 -11.45 9.59 10.89
N LYS A 2 -12.22 8.50 11.04
CA LYS A 2 -12.30 7.72 12.30
C LYS A 2 -11.53 6.40 12.17
N LEU A 3 -10.68 6.08 13.14
CA LEU A 3 -9.86 4.86 13.20
C LEU A 3 -10.00 4.19 14.58
N HIS A 4 -9.61 2.93 14.71
CA HIS A 4 -9.57 2.23 15.99
C HIS A 4 -8.16 2.23 16.57
N LEU A 5 -8.04 2.58 17.84
CA LEU A 5 -6.80 2.43 18.61
C LEU A 5 -6.85 1.15 19.44
N ARG A 6 -5.74 0.42 19.41
CA ARG A 6 -5.42 -0.66 20.33
C ARG A 6 -4.07 -0.39 20.97
N VAL A 7 -3.94 -0.70 22.25
CA VAL A 7 -2.66 -0.66 22.95
C VAL A 7 -2.28 -2.08 23.31
N LEU A 8 -1.13 -2.52 22.82
CA LEU A 8 -0.65 -3.90 22.99
C LEU A 8 0.76 -3.88 23.55
N LYS A 9 1.06 -4.86 24.40
CA LYS A 9 2.41 -5.09 24.90
C LYS A 9 3.06 -6.20 24.09
N LEU A 10 4.05 -5.87 23.27
CA LEU A 10 4.82 -6.82 22.48
C LEU A 10 6.22 -6.92 23.09
N ARG A 11 6.58 -8.11 23.58
CA ARG A 11 7.91 -8.40 24.18
C ARG A 11 8.37 -7.39 25.23
N GLY A 12 7.44 -6.86 26.03
CA GLY A 12 7.73 -5.88 27.08
C GLY A 12 7.48 -4.42 26.69
N THR A 13 7.42 -4.11 25.39
CA THR A 13 7.22 -2.74 24.88
C THR A 13 5.76 -2.50 24.54
N SER A 14 5.22 -1.35 24.96
CA SER A 14 3.85 -0.95 24.63
C SER A 14 3.79 -0.26 23.27
N TYR A 15 2.90 -0.72 22.41
CA TYR A 15 2.64 -0.15 21.09
C TYR A 15 1.19 0.30 20.96
N ARG A 16 1.00 1.43 20.27
CA ARG A 16 -0.28 2.02 19.90
C ARG A 16 -0.58 1.67 18.45
N LEU A 17 -1.36 0.62 18.25
CA LEU A 17 -1.78 0.19 16.92
C LEU A 17 -3.04 0.92 16.50
N VAL A 18 -2.90 1.74 15.47
CA VAL A 18 -3.99 2.43 14.80
C VAL A 18 -4.43 1.56 13.62
N THR A 19 -5.70 1.19 13.60
CA THR A 19 -6.25 0.28 12.59
C THR A 19 -7.46 0.90 11.93
N LEU A 20 -7.77 0.43 10.72
CA LEU A 20 -9.03 0.74 10.07
C LEU A 20 -10.21 0.18 10.88
N ARG A 21 -11.35 0.87 10.81
CA ARG A 21 -12.59 0.36 11.39
C ARG A 21 -13.09 -0.83 10.58
N PRO A 22 -13.73 -1.82 11.24
CA PRO A 22 -14.50 -2.82 10.53
C PRO A 22 -15.48 -2.19 9.54
N HIS A 23 -15.70 -2.85 8.41
CA HIS A 23 -16.58 -2.46 7.31
C HIS A 23 -16.18 -1.17 6.59
N SER A 24 -14.96 -0.64 6.83
CA SER A 24 -14.36 0.32 5.90
C SER A 24 -14.27 -0.32 4.52
N GLU A 25 -14.96 0.25 3.52
CA GLU A 25 -14.99 -0.24 2.14
C GLU A 25 -13.68 0.04 1.39
N VAL A 26 -12.58 -0.49 1.90
CA VAL A 26 -11.27 -0.41 1.27
C VAL A 26 -10.65 -1.81 1.22
N ALA A 27 -9.86 -2.03 0.18
CA ALA A 27 -9.12 -3.27 0.00
C ALA A 27 -7.71 -2.95 -0.48
N TYR A 28 -6.75 -3.60 0.15
CA TYR A 28 -5.35 -3.58 -0.22
C TYR A 28 -4.89 -5.01 -0.49
N SER A 29 -3.92 -5.14 -1.37
CA SER A 29 -3.12 -6.34 -1.55
C SER A 29 -1.65 -5.97 -1.40
N THR A 30 -0.83 -6.96 -1.09
CA THR A 30 0.63 -6.84 -1.16
C THR A 30 1.18 -7.88 -2.11
N ASN A 31 2.21 -7.51 -2.86
CA ASN A 31 2.91 -8.39 -3.80
C ASN A 31 4.43 -8.16 -3.70
N TYR A 32 5.21 -9.14 -4.14
CA TYR A 32 6.65 -8.98 -4.37
C TYR A 32 6.94 -9.24 -5.84
N PHE A 33 7.44 -8.23 -6.54
CA PHE A 33 7.72 -8.32 -7.97
C PHE A 33 8.85 -7.36 -8.33
N HIS A 34 9.73 -7.75 -9.27
CA HIS A 34 10.93 -6.98 -9.66
C HIS A 34 11.79 -6.54 -8.47
N ASP A 35 11.94 -7.42 -7.47
CA ASP A 35 12.64 -7.14 -6.22
C ASP A 35 12.06 -6.00 -5.36
N THR A 36 10.80 -5.62 -5.62
CA THR A 36 10.09 -4.54 -4.95
C THR A 36 8.87 -5.06 -4.20
N TRP A 37 8.60 -4.52 -2.99
CA TRP A 37 7.36 -4.77 -2.27
C TRP A 37 6.27 -3.78 -2.67
N HIS A 38 5.13 -4.29 -3.13
CA HIS A 38 4.05 -3.45 -3.66
C HIS A 38 2.91 -3.38 -2.64
N ILE A 39 2.36 -2.19 -2.41
CA ILE A 39 1.01 -2.00 -1.86
C ILE A 39 0.08 -1.70 -3.04
N VAL A 40 -0.91 -2.56 -3.24
CA VAL A 40 -1.81 -2.50 -4.40
C VAL A 40 -3.23 -2.18 -3.95
N SER A 41 -3.89 -1.23 -4.61
CA SER A 41 -5.28 -0.86 -4.30
C SER A 41 -6.01 -0.21 -5.49
N ASP A 42 -7.15 0.41 -5.23
CA ASP A 42 -7.83 1.35 -6.13
C ASP A 42 -7.56 2.81 -5.72
N GLN A 43 -8.15 3.75 -6.44
CA GLN A 43 -8.02 5.18 -6.16
C GLN A 43 -8.53 5.56 -4.76
N TYR A 44 -9.59 4.89 -4.27
CA TYR A 44 -10.12 5.16 -2.94
C TYR A 44 -9.14 4.71 -1.85
N GLY A 45 -8.53 3.53 -2.01
CA GLY A 45 -7.48 3.05 -1.12
C GLY A 45 -6.20 3.87 -1.15
N ALA A 46 -5.78 4.41 -2.31
CA ALA A 46 -4.68 5.38 -2.36
C ALA A 46 -5.00 6.65 -1.56
N LYS A 47 -6.18 7.25 -1.77
CA LYS A 47 -6.62 8.45 -1.02
C LYS A 47 -6.71 8.22 0.49
N LEU A 48 -7.06 7.01 0.91
CA LEU A 48 -7.04 6.62 2.32
C LEU A 48 -5.60 6.46 2.83
N LEU A 49 -4.74 5.76 2.08
CA LEU A 49 -3.34 5.55 2.43
C LEU A 49 -2.62 6.91 2.59
N ALA A 50 -2.81 7.82 1.66
CA ALA A 50 -2.30 9.19 1.75
C ALA A 50 -2.70 9.89 3.06
N ARG A 51 -3.98 9.80 3.44
CA ARG A 51 -4.49 10.35 4.70
C ARG A 51 -3.87 9.68 5.94
N LEU A 52 -3.62 8.37 5.88
CA LEU A 52 -2.93 7.63 6.94
C LEU A 52 -1.49 8.11 7.10
N LEU A 53 -0.73 8.18 6.01
CA LEU A 53 0.65 8.68 5.96
C LEU A 53 0.74 10.13 6.47
N TRP A 54 -0.12 11.01 5.96
CA TRP A 54 -0.17 12.41 6.35
C TRP A 54 -0.38 12.56 7.86
N GLY A 55 -1.42 11.93 8.42
CA GLY A 55 -1.67 12.03 9.86
C GLY A 55 -0.56 11.40 10.72
N LEU A 56 0.11 10.35 10.24
CA LEU A 56 1.23 9.73 10.95
C LEU A 56 2.44 10.65 11.01
N SER A 57 2.65 11.48 9.97
CA SER A 57 3.75 12.43 9.93
C SER A 57 3.70 13.51 11.02
N PHE A 58 2.51 13.79 11.58
CA PHE A 58 2.33 14.75 12.68
C PHE A 58 2.23 14.07 14.05
N GLN A 59 2.26 12.73 14.10
CA GLN A 59 2.24 12.02 15.36
C GLN A 59 3.53 12.27 16.14
N ARG A 60 3.40 12.53 17.44
CA ARG A 60 4.53 12.77 18.37
C ARG A 60 4.68 11.68 19.42
N ILE A 61 3.74 10.73 19.48
CA ILE A 61 3.75 9.64 20.44
C ILE A 61 4.53 8.45 19.88
N SER A 62 5.66 8.13 20.53
CA SER A 62 6.45 6.92 20.23
C SER A 62 5.64 5.63 20.39
N GLY A 63 6.03 4.59 19.66
CA GLY A 63 5.32 3.31 19.65
C GLY A 63 4.02 3.33 18.85
N THR A 64 3.71 4.41 18.11
CA THR A 64 2.52 4.49 17.26
C THR A 64 2.80 3.91 15.88
N ALA A 65 1.98 2.93 15.49
CA ALA A 65 2.02 2.32 14.16
C ALA A 65 0.62 2.22 13.57
N ILE A 66 0.50 2.36 12.25
CA ILE A 66 -0.72 2.03 11.52
C ILE A 66 -0.63 0.59 11.06
N LEU A 67 -1.69 -0.19 11.30
CA LEU A 67 -1.82 -1.56 10.87
C LEU A 67 -3.06 -1.72 9.98
N ILE A 68 -2.84 -2.13 8.73
CA ILE A 68 -3.89 -2.52 7.79
C ILE A 68 -3.86 -4.05 7.70
N HIS A 69 -4.94 -4.69 8.16
CA HIS A 69 -5.00 -6.14 8.32
C HIS A 69 -6.43 -6.67 8.17
N GLY A 70 -6.59 -7.99 8.30
CA GLY A 70 -7.90 -8.63 8.38
C GLY A 70 -8.67 -8.48 7.07
N GLU A 71 -9.94 -8.05 7.16
CA GLU A 71 -10.80 -7.91 5.99
C GLU A 71 -10.32 -6.87 4.98
N HIS A 72 -9.44 -5.94 5.35
CA HIS A 72 -8.90 -4.93 4.44
C HIS A 72 -7.75 -5.47 3.58
N ILE A 73 -7.21 -6.64 3.90
CA ILE A 73 -6.17 -7.31 3.12
C ILE A 73 -6.82 -8.40 2.28
N LYS A 74 -6.64 -8.31 0.97
CA LYS A 74 -7.20 -9.25 0.01
C LYS A 74 -6.09 -9.93 -0.81
N PRO A 75 -6.33 -11.12 -1.36
CA PRO A 75 -5.39 -11.76 -2.27
C PRO A 75 -4.99 -10.85 -3.44
N THR A 76 -3.80 -11.07 -4.00
CA THR A 76 -3.27 -10.24 -5.08
C THR A 76 -4.25 -10.14 -6.25
N PRO A 77 -4.34 -8.99 -6.94
CA PRO A 77 -5.14 -8.89 -8.16
C PRO A 77 -4.51 -9.63 -9.35
N PHE A 78 -3.38 -10.32 -9.13
CA PHE A 78 -2.59 -10.93 -10.17
C PHE A 78 -2.80 -12.44 -10.24
N GLY A 79 -2.29 -13.20 -9.26
CA GLY A 79 -2.41 -14.66 -9.16
C GLY A 79 -3.27 -15.14 -7.99
N ALA A 80 -3.89 -14.20 -7.25
CA ALA A 80 -4.67 -14.46 -6.05
C ALA A 80 -3.87 -15.18 -4.94
N GLU A 81 -2.57 -14.94 -4.87
CA GLU A 81 -1.74 -15.30 -3.72
C GLU A 81 -2.24 -14.56 -2.47
N PRO A 82 -2.14 -15.17 -1.28
CA PRO A 82 -2.39 -14.48 -0.02
C PRO A 82 -1.47 -13.25 0.12
N SER A 83 -2.05 -12.11 0.46
CA SER A 83 -1.30 -10.90 0.79
C SER A 83 -0.96 -10.84 2.28
N ASP A 84 0.15 -10.19 2.59
CA ASP A 84 0.56 -9.90 3.96
C ASP A 84 -0.06 -8.58 4.44
N PRO A 85 -0.29 -8.43 5.75
CA PRO A 85 -0.74 -7.17 6.31
C PRO A 85 0.32 -6.10 6.17
N ILE A 86 -0.14 -4.85 6.16
CA ILE A 86 0.71 -3.68 5.99
C ILE A 86 0.88 -3.01 7.34
N LEU A 87 2.12 -2.73 7.71
CA LEU A 87 2.47 -1.96 8.89
C LEU A 87 3.20 -0.69 8.48
N ILE A 88 2.77 0.46 9.02
CA ILE A 88 3.35 1.76 8.70
C ILE A 88 3.83 2.46 9.98
N THR A 89 5.08 2.92 9.99
CA THR A 89 5.70 3.60 11.14
C THR A 89 6.38 4.91 10.76
N ASN A 90 6.45 5.83 11.72
CA ASN A 90 7.36 6.97 11.66
C ASN A 90 8.72 6.50 12.19
N SER A 91 9.75 6.47 11.33
CA SER A 91 11.08 5.92 11.64
C SER A 91 11.79 6.65 12.78
N ASN A 92 11.50 7.94 12.96
CA ASN A 92 12.12 8.78 14.00
C ASN A 92 11.58 8.46 15.40
N LEU A 93 10.37 7.89 15.49
CA LEU A 93 9.67 7.69 16.75
C LEU A 93 9.39 6.24 17.10
N THR A 94 9.24 5.37 16.10
CA THR A 94 8.77 4.00 16.31
C THR A 94 9.61 3.03 15.48
N LYS A 95 10.31 2.14 16.19
CA LYS A 95 10.99 0.97 15.60
C LYS A 95 10.35 -0.27 16.20
N ILE A 96 10.01 -1.24 15.37
CA ILE A 96 9.47 -2.53 15.80
C ILE A 96 10.39 -3.63 15.29
N ASP A 97 10.99 -4.38 16.20
CA ASP A 97 11.89 -5.46 15.84
C ASP A 97 11.14 -6.68 15.25
N ALA A 98 11.86 -7.51 14.50
CA ALA A 98 11.30 -8.68 13.83
C ALA A 98 10.60 -9.66 14.79
N LYS A 99 11.11 -9.84 16.02
CA LYS A 99 10.51 -10.76 16.99
C LYS A 99 9.21 -10.19 17.56
N SER A 100 9.15 -8.88 17.79
CA SER A 100 7.93 -8.16 18.16
C SER A 100 6.87 -8.26 17.05
N LEU A 101 7.27 -8.14 15.78
CA LEU A 101 6.39 -8.36 14.64
C LEU A 101 5.87 -9.79 14.56
N THR A 102 6.73 -10.80 14.69
CA THR A 102 6.29 -12.21 14.73
C THR A 102 5.30 -12.46 15.88
N THR A 103 5.51 -11.82 17.04
CA THR A 103 4.57 -11.89 18.17
C THR A 103 3.22 -11.26 17.79
N LEU A 104 3.24 -10.07 17.18
CA LEU A 104 2.04 -9.40 16.70
C LEU A 104 1.30 -10.23 15.64
N ARG A 105 2.03 -10.88 14.73
CA ARG A 105 1.48 -11.75 13.68
C ARG A 105 0.64 -12.87 14.28
N GLY A 106 1.14 -13.52 15.33
CA GLY A 106 0.43 -14.57 16.06
C GLY A 106 -0.86 -14.07 16.75
N GLN A 107 -0.92 -12.79 17.10
CA GLN A 107 -2.05 -12.16 17.78
C GLN A 107 -3.08 -11.52 16.85
N LEU A 108 -2.83 -11.42 15.53
CA LEU A 108 -3.69 -10.66 14.60
C LEU A 108 -5.16 -11.11 14.59
N LYS A 109 -5.43 -12.40 14.82
CA LYS A 109 -6.80 -12.94 14.89
C LYS A 109 -7.51 -12.55 16.19
N TYR A 110 -6.76 -12.16 17.21
CA TYR A 110 -7.24 -11.95 18.58
C TYR A 110 -6.77 -10.60 19.16
N LEU A 111 -6.64 -9.56 18.32
CA LEU A 111 -6.23 -8.22 18.79
C LEU A 111 -7.19 -7.60 19.81
N GLY A 112 -8.34 -8.23 20.07
CA GLY A 112 -9.35 -7.75 20.99
C GLY A 112 -10.14 -6.55 20.46
N PRO A 113 -11.12 -6.06 21.25
CA PRO A 113 -11.86 -4.86 20.92
C PRO A 113 -10.93 -3.64 20.87
N SER A 114 -11.31 -2.62 20.10
CA SER A 114 -10.62 -1.34 20.14
C SER A 114 -10.74 -0.72 21.52
N GLN A 115 -9.66 -0.14 22.05
CA GLN A 115 -9.72 0.63 23.28
C GLN A 115 -10.57 1.89 23.10
N CYS A 116 -10.44 2.56 21.95
CA CYS A 116 -11.29 3.68 21.58
C CYS A 116 -11.30 3.93 20.07
N THR A 117 -12.21 4.80 19.63
CA THR A 117 -12.19 5.39 18.29
C THR A 117 -11.40 6.70 18.32
N LEU A 118 -10.38 6.81 17.47
CA LEU A 118 -9.62 8.04 17.27
C LEU A 118 -10.19 8.84 16.10
N ARG A 119 -10.20 10.17 16.22
CA ARG A 119 -10.27 11.05 15.07
C ARG A 119 -8.85 11.20 14.49
N TRP A 120 -8.61 10.57 13.36
CA TRP A 120 -7.36 10.73 12.61
C TRP A 120 -7.39 12.08 11.90
N HIS A 121 -6.50 12.95 12.36
CA HIS A 121 -6.36 14.30 11.85
C HIS A 121 -5.52 14.31 10.58
N THR A 122 -6.07 14.94 9.55
CA THR A 122 -5.47 15.08 8.21
C THR A 122 -5.49 16.54 7.77
N PHE A 123 -5.46 17.45 8.75
CA PHE A 123 -5.52 18.88 8.50
C PHE A 123 -4.38 19.29 7.56
N GLY A 124 -4.67 20.18 6.63
CA GLY A 124 -3.68 20.71 5.71
C GLY A 124 -3.32 19.83 4.51
N LEU A 125 -3.74 18.55 4.46
CA LEU A 125 -3.48 17.72 3.26
C LEU A 125 -4.17 18.31 2.04
N ASP A 126 -5.49 18.56 2.14
CA ASP A 126 -6.25 19.09 1.00
C ASP A 126 -5.72 20.49 0.57
N ALA A 127 -5.32 21.33 1.53
CA ALA A 127 -4.70 22.62 1.25
C ALA A 127 -3.30 22.50 0.64
N ALA A 128 -2.52 21.48 1.00
CA ALA A 128 -1.23 21.21 0.37
C ALA A 128 -1.40 20.76 -1.08
N LEU A 129 -2.37 19.89 -1.34
CA LEU A 129 -2.73 19.44 -2.69
C LEU A 129 -3.27 20.56 -3.58
N GLU A 130 -3.93 21.55 -2.99
CA GLU A 130 -4.39 22.73 -3.75
C GLU A 130 -3.21 23.63 -4.13
N ARG A 131 -2.32 23.96 -3.19
CA ARG A 131 -1.11 24.75 -3.47
C ARG A 131 -0.24 24.11 -4.56
N GLU A 132 -0.13 22.79 -4.55
CA GLU A 132 0.62 22.05 -5.56
C GLU A 132 -0.04 22.13 -6.93
N ARG A 133 -1.37 22.04 -7.00
CA ARG A 133 -2.13 22.25 -8.25
C ARG A 133 -2.04 23.68 -8.78
N GLU A 134 -2.11 24.67 -7.90
CA GLU A 134 -1.95 26.10 -8.24
C GLU A 134 -0.54 26.40 -8.79
N SER A 135 0.46 25.66 -8.32
CA SER A 135 1.85 25.77 -8.79
C SER A 135 2.07 25.14 -10.18
N GLY A 136 1.05 24.47 -10.74
CA GLY A 136 1.12 23.74 -12.00
C GLY A 136 1.70 22.33 -11.86
N PRO A 137 1.53 21.44 -12.86
CA PRO A 137 2.12 20.11 -12.81
C PRO A 137 3.64 20.23 -12.68
N TYR A 138 4.22 19.52 -11.70
CA TYR A 138 5.66 19.26 -11.66
C TYR A 138 6.09 18.76 -13.03
N ASN A 139 6.79 19.60 -13.77
CA ASN A 139 7.15 19.31 -15.15
C ASN A 139 8.54 18.71 -15.14
N SER A 140 8.61 17.39 -15.04
CA SER A 140 9.87 16.63 -15.08
C SER A 140 10.65 16.82 -16.40
N ALA A 141 10.07 17.48 -17.42
CA ALA A 141 10.76 17.89 -18.64
C ALA A 141 11.34 19.32 -18.58
N ILE A 142 10.94 20.13 -17.60
CA ILE A 142 11.47 21.48 -17.34
C ILE A 142 12.46 21.47 -16.16
N GLU A 143 12.40 20.48 -15.26
CA GLU A 143 13.27 20.39 -14.08
C GLU A 143 14.27 19.23 -14.19
N ASN A 144 15.28 19.47 -15.03
CA ASN A 144 16.66 19.01 -14.79
C ASN A 144 17.46 20.18 -14.18
N THR A 145 16.82 20.96 -13.32
CA THR A 145 17.44 22.14 -12.70
C THR A 145 18.30 21.68 -11.53
N GLU A 146 19.46 22.33 -11.34
CA GLU A 146 20.34 22.10 -10.20
C GLU A 146 19.60 22.13 -8.85
N GLN A 147 18.46 22.84 -8.77
CA GLN A 147 17.63 22.98 -7.58
C GLN A 147 16.99 21.67 -7.12
N ASP A 148 16.49 20.82 -8.02
CA ASP A 148 15.94 19.50 -7.66
C ASP A 148 17.04 18.57 -7.16
N TRP A 149 18.21 18.64 -7.81
CA TRP A 149 19.36 17.88 -7.39
C TRP A 149 19.90 18.36 -6.04
N VAL A 150 19.95 19.67 -5.79
CA VAL A 150 20.30 20.27 -4.50
C VAL A 150 19.28 19.86 -3.44
N HIS A 151 17.99 19.96 -3.71
CA HIS A 151 16.94 19.53 -2.79
C HIS A 151 17.07 18.04 -2.44
N TYR A 152 17.35 17.21 -3.45
CA TYR A 152 17.64 15.79 -3.24
C TYR A 152 18.89 15.57 -2.38
N GLN A 153 20.00 16.27 -2.65
CA GLN A 153 21.24 16.13 -1.88
C GLN A 153 21.09 16.61 -0.43
N GLU A 154 20.43 17.75 -0.22
CA GLU A 154 20.16 18.31 1.11
C GLU A 154 19.30 17.37 1.95
N ASN A 155 18.34 16.69 1.32
CA ASN A 155 17.43 15.75 1.99
C ASN A 155 17.88 14.29 1.88
N LYS A 156 19.06 14.01 1.33
CA LYS A 156 19.61 12.66 1.10
C LYS A 156 19.52 11.77 2.32
N ARG A 157 19.81 12.32 3.50
CA ARG A 157 19.73 11.58 4.75
C ARG A 157 18.31 11.08 5.04
N LEU A 158 17.29 11.91 4.80
CA LEU A 158 15.89 11.55 5.02
C LEU A 158 15.44 10.45 4.06
N TRP A 159 15.91 10.49 2.80
CA TRP A 159 15.63 9.44 1.80
C TRP A 159 16.25 8.09 2.20
N LEU A 160 17.47 8.10 2.74
CA LEU A 160 18.13 6.88 3.22
C LEU A 160 17.43 6.27 4.44
N GLU A 161 16.71 7.07 5.22
CA GLU A 161 15.90 6.62 6.37
C GLU A 161 14.53 6.05 5.97
N GLU A 162 14.07 6.29 4.74
CA GLU A 162 12.89 5.62 4.17
C GLU A 162 13.20 4.13 3.93
N ASN A 163 12.27 3.25 4.27
CA ASN A 163 12.43 1.81 4.16
C ASN A 163 11.12 1.12 3.81
N MET A 164 11.19 0.17 2.88
CA MET A 164 10.14 -0.82 2.69
C MET A 164 10.74 -2.22 2.74
N CYS A 165 10.15 -3.13 3.49
CA CYS A 165 10.63 -4.52 3.52
C CYS A 165 9.53 -5.46 4.00
N ARG A 166 9.74 -6.76 3.83
CA ARG A 166 8.95 -7.78 4.52
C ARG A 166 9.65 -8.23 5.79
N CYS A 167 8.97 -8.10 6.92
CA CYS A 167 9.51 -8.46 8.23
C CYS A 167 8.42 -9.05 9.13
N GLY A 168 8.69 -10.17 9.80
CA GLY A 168 7.76 -10.80 10.75
C GLY A 168 6.38 -11.17 10.16
N GLY A 169 6.29 -11.38 8.85
CA GLY A 169 5.02 -11.64 8.15
C GLY A 169 4.18 -10.41 7.83
N PHE A 170 4.79 -9.22 7.78
CA PHE A 170 4.19 -7.95 7.37
C PHE A 170 5.00 -7.32 6.23
N VAL A 171 4.33 -6.60 5.35
CA VAL A 171 4.99 -5.57 4.55
C VAL A 171 5.06 -4.31 5.39
N CYS A 172 6.28 -3.91 5.75
CA CYS A 172 6.58 -2.79 6.62
C CYS A 172 7.05 -1.61 5.77
N TYR A 173 6.37 -0.48 5.92
CA TYR A 173 6.80 0.80 5.37
C TYR A 173 7.13 1.76 6.52
N SER A 174 8.34 2.32 6.53
CA SER A 174 8.80 3.23 7.58
C SER A 174 9.54 4.39 6.98
N ALA A 175 9.22 5.61 7.41
CA ALA A 175 9.91 6.80 6.92
C ALA A 175 9.90 7.94 7.95
N PRO A 176 10.81 8.92 7.82
CA PRO A 176 10.76 10.16 8.60
C PRO A 176 9.48 10.94 8.32
N PRO A 177 9.02 11.82 9.23
CA PRO A 177 7.77 12.54 9.07
C PRO A 177 7.75 13.42 7.80
N GLU A 178 8.88 13.99 7.39
CA GLU A 178 9.01 14.76 6.15
C GLU A 178 8.69 13.90 4.92
N ILE A 179 9.27 12.70 4.86
CA ILE A 179 9.04 11.76 3.76
C ILE A 179 7.60 11.25 3.79
N LEU A 180 7.05 10.94 4.96
CA LEU A 180 5.64 10.55 5.09
C LEU A 180 4.68 11.61 4.52
N ARG A 181 4.96 12.91 4.73
CA ARG A 181 4.16 14.02 4.16
C ARG A 181 4.25 14.05 2.65
N LEU A 182 5.46 13.98 2.12
CA LEU A 182 5.67 14.01 0.68
C LEU A 182 4.99 12.83 -0.01
N ARG A 183 5.23 11.61 0.49
CA ARG A 183 4.60 10.40 -0.07
C ARG A 183 3.08 10.46 0.03
N ALA A 184 2.54 11.03 1.11
CA ALA A 184 1.10 11.26 1.21
C ALA A 184 0.57 12.18 0.10
N GLN A 185 1.26 13.28 -0.22
CA GLN A 185 0.86 14.20 -1.30
C GLN A 185 0.91 13.50 -2.65
N THR A 186 2.01 12.80 -2.96
CA THR A 186 2.16 12.10 -4.24
C THR A 186 1.09 11.01 -4.41
N ILE A 187 0.89 10.18 -3.38
CA ILE A 187 -0.11 9.10 -3.41
C ILE A 187 -1.54 9.66 -3.54
N ALA A 188 -1.84 10.80 -2.90
CA ALA A 188 -3.16 11.41 -2.99
C ALA A 188 -3.54 11.87 -4.42
N GLN A 189 -2.53 12.20 -5.23
CA GLN A 189 -2.68 12.70 -6.59
C GLN A 189 -2.70 11.59 -7.64
N MET A 190 -2.38 10.35 -7.27
CA MET A 190 -2.41 9.22 -8.19
C MET A 190 -3.81 9.05 -8.80
N ASP A 191 -3.88 9.12 -10.13
CA ASP A 191 -5.09 8.91 -10.91
C ASP A 191 -4.86 7.83 -11.99
N PRO A 192 -5.52 6.66 -11.89
CA PRO A 192 -5.37 5.61 -12.88
C PRO A 192 -6.22 5.86 -14.14
N ALA A 193 -6.95 6.99 -14.25
CA ALA A 193 -7.89 7.24 -15.35
C ALA A 193 -7.27 7.10 -16.75
N SER A 194 -6.05 7.62 -16.96
CA SER A 194 -5.44 7.70 -18.30
C SER A 194 -5.03 6.33 -18.86
N TYR A 195 -4.45 5.46 -18.03
CA TYR A 195 -3.87 4.18 -18.48
C TYR A 195 -4.51 2.95 -17.82
N GLY A 196 -5.55 3.17 -17.02
CA GLY A 196 -6.18 2.13 -16.20
C GLY A 196 -5.35 1.72 -14.97
N MET A 197 -4.11 2.19 -14.86
CA MET A 197 -3.20 2.01 -13.73
C MET A 197 -2.25 3.19 -13.58
N VAL A 198 -1.73 3.38 -12.37
CA VAL A 198 -0.61 4.28 -12.07
C VAL A 198 0.17 3.72 -10.88
N TYR A 199 1.47 3.94 -10.85
CA TYR A 199 2.35 3.47 -9.79
C TYR A 199 3.30 4.57 -9.33
N TYR A 200 3.85 4.40 -8.14
CA TYR A 200 4.83 5.30 -7.57
C TYR A 200 5.82 4.54 -6.70
N TYR A 201 7.11 4.72 -6.96
CA TYR A 201 8.18 4.09 -6.20
C TYR A 201 8.39 4.76 -4.84
N MET A 202 8.73 3.95 -3.84
CA MET A 202 9.03 4.35 -2.48
C MET A 202 10.30 3.64 -2.00
N ALA A 203 10.98 4.22 -1.00
CA ALA A 203 12.22 3.68 -0.47
C ALA A 203 13.27 3.44 -1.57
N ASP A 204 13.36 4.39 -2.50
CA ASP A 204 14.41 4.41 -3.52
C ASP A 204 15.71 4.92 -2.89
N ARG A 205 16.58 3.98 -2.54
CA ARG A 205 17.88 4.24 -1.90
C ARG A 205 19.03 4.30 -2.89
N ASN A 206 18.80 3.87 -4.13
CA ASN A 206 19.86 3.70 -5.11
C ASN A 206 19.29 3.65 -6.54
N CYS A 207 19.68 4.62 -7.37
CA CYS A 207 19.29 4.71 -8.77
C CYS A 207 19.74 3.52 -9.64
N TYR A 208 20.65 2.66 -9.15
CA TYR A 208 21.14 1.47 -9.87
C TYR A 208 20.38 0.18 -9.50
N ARG A 209 19.38 0.23 -8.62
CA ARG A 209 18.53 -0.92 -8.27
C ARG A 209 17.06 -0.53 -8.30
N TRP A 210 16.20 -1.52 -8.42
CA TRP A 210 14.78 -1.32 -8.19
C TRP A 210 14.55 -0.79 -6.77
N PRO A 211 13.64 0.18 -6.58
CA PRO A 211 13.26 0.66 -5.27
C PRO A 211 12.72 -0.47 -4.40
N ASP A 212 12.92 -0.39 -3.08
CA ASP A 212 12.44 -1.44 -2.16
C ASP A 212 10.90 -1.49 -2.07
N GLY A 213 10.23 -0.39 -2.48
CA GLY A 213 8.79 -0.20 -2.35
C GLY A 213 8.08 0.39 -3.57
N GLU A 214 6.80 0.04 -3.73
CA GLU A 214 5.91 0.62 -4.73
C GLU A 214 4.48 0.74 -4.19
N VAL A 215 3.78 1.85 -4.48
CA VAL A 215 2.31 1.91 -4.43
C VAL A 215 1.78 1.83 -5.84
N GLN A 216 0.87 0.89 -6.07
CA GLN A 216 0.25 0.68 -7.38
C GLN A 216 -1.26 0.75 -7.24
N ILE A 217 -1.93 1.50 -8.11
CA ILE A 217 -3.38 1.52 -8.16
C ILE A 217 -3.93 1.19 -9.54
N PHE A 218 -5.07 0.51 -9.54
CA PHE A 218 -5.79 0.13 -10.75
C PHE A 218 -7.22 0.68 -10.70
N SER A 219 -7.69 1.22 -11.81
CA SER A 219 -9.09 1.64 -11.98
C SER A 219 -10.08 0.47 -11.84
N ASP A 220 -9.66 -0.74 -12.21
CA ASP A 220 -10.44 -1.99 -12.16
C ASP A 220 -9.88 -2.99 -11.13
N TYR A 221 -9.24 -2.50 -10.06
CA TYR A 221 -8.63 -3.32 -9.00
C TYR A 221 -9.59 -4.40 -8.47
N LYS A 222 -10.85 -4.04 -8.17
CA LYS A 222 -11.87 -4.98 -7.67
C LYS A 222 -12.16 -6.08 -8.69
N GLU A 223 -12.39 -5.72 -9.96
CA GLU A 223 -12.62 -6.71 -11.02
C GLU A 223 -11.42 -7.63 -11.24
N ARG A 224 -10.20 -7.08 -11.28
CA ARG A 224 -8.97 -7.86 -11.43
C ARG A 224 -8.82 -8.88 -10.33
N ARG A 225 -9.01 -8.46 -9.07
CA ARG A 225 -8.95 -9.34 -7.90
C ARG A 225 -10.00 -10.45 -7.93
N LEU A 226 -11.24 -10.13 -8.29
CA LEU A 226 -12.30 -11.13 -8.42
C LEU A 226 -12.00 -12.12 -9.55
N ALA A 227 -11.48 -11.64 -10.69
CA ALA A 227 -11.08 -12.49 -11.81
C ALA A 227 -9.89 -13.38 -11.44
N ALA A 228 -8.89 -12.87 -10.72
CA ALA A 228 -7.73 -13.64 -10.28
C ALA A 228 -8.14 -14.75 -9.30
N SER A 229 -9.03 -14.44 -8.36
CA SER A 229 -9.56 -15.42 -7.40
C SER A 229 -10.35 -16.53 -8.11
N GLU A 230 -11.17 -16.15 -9.09
CA GLU A 230 -11.91 -17.10 -9.92
C GLU A 230 -10.98 -17.98 -10.76
N ALA A 231 -9.98 -17.36 -11.42
CA ALA A 231 -8.98 -18.04 -12.23
C ALA A 231 -8.21 -19.07 -11.39
N ARG A 232 -7.70 -18.68 -10.22
CA ARG A 232 -6.99 -19.58 -9.31
C ARG A 232 -7.84 -20.78 -8.91
N ARG A 233 -9.11 -20.54 -8.57
CA ARG A 233 -10.06 -21.62 -8.24
C ARG A 233 -10.29 -22.58 -9.40
N GLN A 234 -10.42 -22.07 -10.64
CA GLN A 234 -10.59 -22.91 -11.83
C GLN A 234 -9.34 -23.76 -12.09
N VAL A 235 -8.17 -23.13 -12.08
CA VAL A 235 -6.88 -23.81 -12.34
C VAL A 235 -6.61 -24.91 -11.30
N LEU A 236 -6.85 -24.64 -10.01
CA LEU A 236 -6.69 -25.65 -8.96
C LEU A 236 -7.71 -26.80 -9.02
N ALA A 237 -8.87 -26.59 -9.66
CA ALA A 237 -9.87 -27.64 -9.83
C ALA A 237 -9.53 -28.60 -11.00
N GLU A 238 -8.67 -28.20 -11.94
CA GLU A 238 -8.34 -28.95 -13.16
C GLU A 238 -7.41 -30.18 -12.90
N LYS A 239 -7.19 -30.59 -11.64
CA LYS A 239 -6.33 -31.72 -11.22
C LYS A 239 -4.92 -31.73 -11.85
N HIS A 240 -4.43 -30.58 -12.30
CA HIS A 240 -3.06 -30.42 -12.78
C HIS A 240 -2.13 -30.18 -11.58
N SER A 241 -1.08 -30.99 -11.48
CA SER A 241 0.00 -30.75 -10.52
C SER A 241 0.97 -29.73 -11.12
N PHE A 242 1.10 -28.57 -10.47
CA PHE A 242 2.12 -27.58 -10.79
C PHE A 242 3.36 -27.84 -9.92
N SER A 243 4.51 -28.05 -10.55
CA SER A 243 5.78 -28.33 -9.86
C SER A 243 6.42 -27.08 -9.26
N ASP A 244 6.14 -25.90 -9.83
CA ASP A 244 6.72 -24.63 -9.40
C ASP A 244 5.67 -23.50 -9.29
N PRO A 245 5.83 -22.54 -8.36
CA PRO A 245 4.88 -21.45 -8.15
C PRO A 245 4.74 -20.48 -9.33
N ASP A 246 5.80 -20.28 -10.12
CA ASP A 246 5.81 -19.30 -11.21
C ASP A 246 4.98 -19.79 -12.40
N SER A 247 5.05 -21.09 -12.71
CA SER A 247 4.18 -21.76 -13.68
C SER A 247 2.72 -21.66 -13.27
N LEU A 248 2.40 -21.87 -11.98
CA LEU A 248 1.05 -21.69 -11.48
C LEU A 248 0.59 -20.22 -11.65
N TYR A 249 1.45 -19.26 -11.28
CA TYR A 249 1.16 -17.84 -11.44
C TYR A 249 0.86 -17.48 -12.90
N ALA A 250 1.70 -17.92 -13.84
CA ALA A 250 1.54 -17.65 -15.27
C ALA A 250 0.20 -18.17 -15.82
N VAL A 251 -0.17 -19.41 -15.46
CA VAL A 251 -1.44 -20.03 -15.90
C VAL A 251 -2.65 -19.31 -15.29
N VAL A 252 -2.58 -18.94 -14.00
CA VAL A 252 -3.64 -18.16 -13.35
C VAL A 252 -3.76 -16.77 -13.98
N ALA A 253 -2.65 -16.10 -14.27
CA ALA A 253 -2.62 -14.78 -14.90
C ALA A 253 -3.27 -14.82 -16.30
N ALA A 254 -2.89 -15.80 -17.13
CA ALA A 254 -3.50 -15.98 -18.45
C ALA A 254 -5.01 -16.25 -18.36
N ARG A 255 -5.44 -17.11 -17.42
CA ARG A 255 -6.86 -17.42 -17.20
C ARG A 255 -7.64 -16.20 -16.70
N ARG A 256 -7.08 -15.41 -15.78
CA ARG A 256 -7.63 -14.15 -15.29
C ARG A 256 -7.86 -13.18 -16.45
N ASP A 257 -6.89 -13.01 -17.33
CA ASP A 257 -6.98 -12.09 -18.46
C ASP A 257 -8.08 -12.51 -19.45
N GLY A 258 -8.24 -13.82 -19.67
CA GLY A 258 -9.39 -14.38 -20.41
C GLY A 258 -10.74 -14.08 -19.75
N ILE A 259 -10.85 -14.14 -18.41
CA ILE A 259 -12.07 -13.76 -17.68
C ILE A 259 -12.37 -12.27 -17.82
N LEU A 260 -11.35 -11.41 -17.66
CA LEU A 260 -11.50 -9.96 -17.78
C LEU A 260 -11.93 -9.55 -19.19
N THR A 261 -11.32 -10.15 -20.22
CA THR A 261 -11.64 -9.90 -21.62
C THR A 261 -13.10 -10.24 -21.91
N ARG A 262 -13.58 -11.42 -21.51
CA ARG A 262 -14.99 -11.82 -21.69
C ARG A 262 -15.96 -10.87 -20.99
N ARG A 263 -15.66 -10.44 -19.76
CA ARG A 263 -16.50 -9.48 -19.01
C ARG A 263 -16.54 -8.12 -19.68
N ARG A 264 -15.42 -7.63 -20.21
CA ARG A 264 -15.35 -6.35 -20.94
C ARG A 264 -16.17 -6.41 -22.22
N SER A 265 -16.07 -7.49 -23.01
CA SER A 265 -16.89 -7.69 -24.21
C SER A 265 -18.38 -7.73 -23.89
N ALA A 266 -18.80 -8.49 -22.87
CA ALA A 266 -20.21 -8.55 -22.45
C ALA A 266 -20.78 -7.20 -21.99
N ARG A 267 -19.98 -6.37 -21.30
CA ARG A 267 -20.37 -5.00 -20.92
C ARG A 267 -20.54 -4.08 -22.13
N ARG A 268 -19.74 -4.25 -23.19
CA ARG A 268 -19.85 -3.47 -24.44
C ARG A 268 -21.10 -3.82 -25.23
N CYS A 269 -21.40 -5.11 -25.41
CA CYS A 269 -22.62 -5.54 -26.12
C CYS A 269 -23.91 -5.07 -25.41
N ARG A 270 -23.91 -4.95 -24.08
CA ARG A 270 -25.06 -4.42 -23.32
C ARG A 270 -25.23 -2.90 -23.40
N LYS A 271 -24.23 -2.17 -23.87
CA LYS A 271 -24.24 -0.70 -23.96
C LYS A 271 -24.53 -0.19 -25.39
N GLN A 272 -24.69 -1.08 -26.36
CA GLN A 272 -25.16 -0.74 -27.70
C GLN A 272 -26.68 -0.95 -27.74
N PRO A 273 -27.50 0.11 -27.91
CA PRO A 273 -28.92 -0.04 -28.19
C PRO A 273 -29.17 -0.70 -29.55
#